data_AF-A0A151MGT9-F1
#
_entry.id   AF-A0A151MGT9-F1
#
_cell.length_a   1.000
_cell.length_b   1.000
_cell.length_c   1.000
_cell.angle_alpha   90.00
_cell.angle_beta   90.00
_cell.angle_gamma   90.00
#
_symmetry.space_group_name_H-M   'P 1'
#
loop_
_entity.id
_entity.type
_entity.pdbx_description
1 polymer ?
#
loop_
_entity_poly.entity_id
_entity_poly.type
_entity_poly.pdbx_seq_one_letter_code
_entity_poly.pdbx_strand_id
1 'polypeptide(L)'
;MVAGIVPRAAVPRLLRAGSRCWRRRLWAPSGEAAAAAALSSGARSPFDRQLKRKQKNWAAARADRGRCDCDYLRLEVGGRVADRVFDVARAFPLALDVGCGKGYIARYLNKETVEKLVQVDIAQNALKTPMETEIPTVSIVADEEFLPFRENTFELVVSSLSLHWVNDLPRAFREIHQVLKPDGVFIGAMFGGDTLYELRCSLQLAELEREGGFSPHVSPFTAVSDLGHLLGRAGFNTLTVDTDEIQVNYPGIFELMEDLQAETYF
;
A
#
# COMPACT_ATOMS: atom_id res chain seq x y z
N MET A 1 11.47 1.39 5.88
CA MET A 1 11.00 1.01 4.53
C MET A 1 11.14 -0.49 4.28
N VAL A 2 10.46 -1.04 3.27
CA VAL A 2 10.56 -2.46 2.92
C VAL A 2 10.69 -2.63 1.41
N ALA A 3 11.56 -3.55 0.97
CA ALA A 3 11.71 -3.92 -0.42
C ALA A 3 11.82 -5.45 -0.58
N GLY A 4 11.33 -5.97 -1.71
CA GLY A 4 11.41 -7.39 -2.06
C GLY A 4 11.31 -7.62 -3.56
N ILE A 5 11.90 -8.71 -4.04
CA ILE A 5 11.95 -9.06 -5.47
C ILE A 5 11.20 -10.37 -5.70
N VAL A 6 10.43 -10.46 -6.79
CA VAL A 6 9.81 -11.72 -7.24
C VAL A 6 10.86 -12.60 -7.91
N PRO A 7 11.04 -13.87 -7.53
CA PRO A 7 12.04 -14.74 -8.17
C PRO A 7 11.80 -14.92 -9.65
N ARG A 8 12.89 -14.94 -10.43
CA ARG A 8 12.88 -15.51 -11.77
C ARG A 8 12.38 -16.95 -11.70
N ALA A 9 11.33 -17.28 -12.43
CA ALA A 9 10.98 -18.67 -12.64
C ALA A 9 12.20 -19.40 -13.23
N ALA A 10 12.68 -20.45 -12.57
CA ALA A 10 13.70 -21.32 -13.14
C ALA A 10 13.13 -21.87 -14.45
N VAL A 11 13.74 -21.48 -15.59
CA VAL A 11 13.33 -21.99 -16.90
C VAL A 11 13.46 -23.51 -16.84
N PRO A 12 12.37 -24.29 -16.93
CA PRO A 12 12.51 -25.73 -17.07
C PRO A 12 13.24 -25.95 -18.39
N ARG A 13 14.38 -26.66 -18.36
CA ARG A 13 15.01 -27.18 -19.58
C ARG A 13 13.99 -28.11 -20.26
N LEU A 14 13.19 -27.55 -21.16
CA LEU A 14 12.24 -28.29 -21.98
C LEU A 14 13.03 -29.16 -22.96
N LEU A 15 13.14 -30.44 -22.63
CA LEU A 15 13.40 -31.50 -23.59
C LEU A 15 12.35 -31.39 -24.71
N ARG A 16 12.84 -31.27 -25.94
CA ARG A 16 12.00 -31.23 -27.15
C ARG A 16 11.19 -32.52 -27.25
N ALA A 17 9.86 -32.41 -27.22
CA ALA A 17 8.98 -33.45 -27.72
C ALA A 17 7.69 -32.85 -28.29
N GLY A 18 7.46 -33.14 -29.58
CA GLY A 18 6.13 -33.44 -30.12
C GLY A 18 5.12 -32.30 -30.25
N SER A 19 5.00 -31.81 -31.49
CA SER A 19 3.85 -31.08 -32.00
C SER A 19 2.52 -31.81 -31.74
N ARG A 20 1.49 -31.07 -31.29
CA ARG A 20 0.07 -31.35 -31.61
C ARG A 20 -0.88 -30.20 -31.23
N CYS A 21 -1.45 -29.64 -32.29
CA CYS A 21 -2.84 -29.19 -32.49
C CYS A 21 -3.57 -28.42 -31.36
N TRP A 22 -3.80 -27.14 -31.63
CA TRP A 22 -4.70 -26.26 -30.91
C TRP A 22 -6.18 -26.69 -31.08
N ARG A 23 -6.93 -26.74 -29.97
CA ARG A 23 -8.40 -26.59 -29.99
C ARG A 23 -8.82 -25.56 -28.94
N ARG A 24 -9.50 -24.52 -29.42
CA ARG A 24 -10.22 -23.53 -28.60
C ARG A 24 -11.29 -24.22 -27.76
N ARG A 25 -11.24 -24.06 -26.44
CA ARG A 25 -12.43 -24.18 -25.57
C ARG A 25 -12.79 -22.79 -25.08
N LEU A 26 -14.00 -22.38 -25.43
CA LEU A 26 -14.70 -21.24 -24.84
C LEU A 26 -15.02 -21.62 -23.39
N TRP A 27 -14.55 -20.81 -22.43
CA TRP A 27 -14.91 -20.94 -21.02
C TRP A 27 -15.99 -19.90 -20.71
N ALA A 28 -17.17 -20.38 -20.33
CA ALA A 28 -18.22 -19.57 -19.71
C ALA A 28 -17.96 -19.52 -18.19
N PRO A 29 -18.23 -18.41 -17.50
CA PRO A 29 -18.00 -18.33 -16.06
C PRO A 29 -19.01 -19.20 -15.31
N SER A 30 -18.54 -20.23 -14.60
CA SER A 30 -19.32 -20.97 -13.61
C SER A 30 -19.51 -20.11 -12.35
N GLY A 31 -20.75 -20.04 -11.85
CA GLY A 31 -21.21 -19.19 -10.76
C GLY A 31 -20.69 -19.55 -9.36
N GLU A 32 -19.47 -20.04 -9.22
CA GLU A 32 -18.86 -20.38 -7.91
C GLU A 32 -18.09 -19.21 -7.28
N ALA A 33 -17.70 -18.20 -8.06
CA ALA A 33 -16.99 -17.02 -7.54
C ALA A 33 -17.85 -16.12 -6.62
N ALA A 34 -19.17 -16.18 -6.74
CA ALA A 34 -20.09 -15.41 -5.89
C ALA A 34 -20.34 -16.07 -4.51
N ALA A 35 -20.07 -17.37 -4.37
CA ALA A 35 -20.34 -18.12 -3.13
C ALA A 35 -19.20 -18.03 -2.10
N ALA A 36 -17.96 -17.75 -2.53
CA ALA A 36 -16.82 -17.58 -1.64
C ALA A 36 -16.86 -16.28 -0.81
N ALA A 37 -17.69 -15.31 -1.19
CA ALA A 37 -17.88 -14.06 -0.45
C ALA A 37 -18.78 -14.20 0.80
N ALA A 38 -19.43 -15.36 1.01
CA ALA A 38 -20.44 -15.54 2.04
C ALA A 38 -19.96 -16.30 3.30
N LEU A 39 -18.68 -16.71 3.37
CA LEU A 39 -18.13 -17.49 4.49
C LEU A 39 -17.01 -16.75 5.21
N SER A 40 -17.31 -15.57 5.74
CA SER A 40 -16.54 -14.96 6.84
C SER A 40 -17.44 -14.21 7.80
N SER A 41 -18.53 -14.85 8.24
CA SER A 41 -19.32 -14.37 9.37
C SER A 41 -18.69 -14.85 10.68
N GLY A 42 -17.85 -14.01 11.30
CA GLY A 42 -17.42 -14.24 12.69
C GLY A 42 -16.20 -13.47 13.18
N ALA A 43 -15.24 -13.14 12.32
CA ALA A 43 -14.12 -12.28 12.70
C ALA A 43 -14.50 -10.82 12.45
N ARG A 44 -14.64 -10.02 13.51
CA ARG A 44 -14.71 -8.55 13.35
C ARG A 44 -13.37 -8.11 12.75
N SER A 45 -13.42 -7.67 11.50
CA SER A 45 -12.29 -7.04 10.81
C SER A 45 -11.81 -5.83 11.64
N PRO A 46 -10.50 -5.69 11.91
CA PRO A 46 -9.98 -4.56 12.69
C PRO A 46 -10.38 -3.20 12.11
N PHE A 47 -10.44 -3.09 10.78
CA PHE A 47 -10.80 -1.89 10.06
C PHE A 47 -12.08 -2.05 9.25
N ASP A 48 -13.05 -1.16 9.48
CA ASP A 48 -14.19 -0.97 8.57
C ASP A 48 -13.70 -0.25 7.31
N ARG A 49 -13.56 -1.02 6.22
CA ARG A 49 -13.07 -0.53 4.92
C ARG A 49 -14.00 0.51 4.29
N GLN A 50 -15.32 0.43 4.52
CA GLN A 50 -16.25 1.43 4.00
C GLN A 50 -16.11 2.76 4.75
N LEU A 51 -15.96 2.69 6.08
CA LEU A 51 -15.70 3.87 6.89
C LEU A 51 -14.36 4.50 6.53
N LYS A 52 -13.29 3.70 6.42
CA LYS A 52 -11.96 4.20 6.00
C LYS A 52 -12.04 4.84 4.62
N ARG A 53 -12.74 4.24 3.65
CA ARG A 53 -13.00 4.86 2.33
C ARG A 53 -13.66 6.24 2.45
N LYS A 54 -14.67 6.40 3.32
CA LYS A 54 -15.32 7.70 3.57
C LYS A 54 -14.35 8.70 4.18
N GLN A 55 -13.57 8.28 5.17
CA GLN A 55 -12.53 9.11 5.80
C GLN A 55 -11.49 9.57 4.77
N LYS A 56 -10.93 8.65 3.95
CA LYS A 56 -9.99 8.96 2.85
C LYS A 56 -10.55 10.07 1.95
N ASN A 57 -11.81 9.90 1.50
CA ASN A 57 -12.46 10.83 0.57
C ASN A 57 -12.73 12.20 1.20
N TRP A 58 -13.03 12.23 2.49
CA TRP A 58 -13.28 13.47 3.22
C TRP A 58 -12.00 14.26 3.47
N ALA A 59 -10.92 13.58 3.87
CA ALA A 59 -9.59 14.16 4.02
C ALA A 59 -9.10 14.78 2.69
N ALA A 60 -9.19 14.03 1.59
CA ALA A 60 -8.83 14.52 0.26
C ALA A 60 -9.62 15.79 -0.13
N ALA A 61 -10.94 15.82 0.11
CA ALA A 61 -11.78 16.98 -0.21
C ALA A 61 -11.61 18.19 0.75
N ARG A 62 -10.90 18.02 1.87
CA ARG A 62 -10.54 19.11 2.79
C ARG A 62 -9.23 19.77 2.38
N ALA A 63 -8.26 18.99 1.92
CA ALA A 63 -6.97 19.50 1.46
C ALA A 63 -7.14 20.50 0.29
N ASP A 64 -8.08 20.25 -0.63
CA ASP A 64 -8.41 21.15 -1.74
C ASP A 64 -8.92 22.54 -1.28
N ARG A 65 -9.28 22.71 0.00
CA ARG A 65 -9.79 23.99 0.55
C ARG A 65 -8.70 24.84 1.22
N GLY A 66 -7.43 24.49 1.05
CA GLY A 66 -6.28 25.29 1.52
C GLY A 66 -6.19 25.45 3.03
N ARG A 67 -6.79 24.52 3.80
CA ARG A 67 -6.98 24.72 5.24
C ARG A 67 -5.78 24.28 6.08
N CYS A 68 -4.96 23.34 5.61
CA CYS A 68 -3.74 22.90 6.28
C CYS A 68 -2.79 22.24 5.24
N ASP A 69 -1.51 22.66 5.19
CA ASP A 69 -0.44 21.98 4.44
C ASP A 69 0.04 20.76 5.25
N CYS A 70 -0.84 19.76 5.38
CA CYS A 70 -0.56 18.55 6.16
C CYS A 70 0.22 17.49 5.38
N ASP A 71 0.44 17.67 4.07
CA ASP A 71 0.99 16.62 3.20
C ASP A 71 2.50 16.34 3.42
N TYR A 72 3.16 17.02 4.37
CA TYR A 72 4.62 17.01 4.53
C TYR A 72 5.18 15.62 4.84
N LEU A 73 4.51 14.81 5.69
CA LEU A 73 4.99 13.48 6.05
C LEU A 73 4.88 12.54 4.85
N ARG A 74 3.77 12.63 4.11
CA ARG A 74 3.58 11.86 2.88
C ARG A 74 4.54 12.25 1.77
N LEU A 75 4.85 13.54 1.64
CA LEU A 75 5.84 14.04 0.70
C LEU A 75 7.24 13.52 1.05
N GLU A 76 7.65 13.63 2.30
CA GLU A 76 8.94 13.12 2.80
C GLU A 76 9.07 11.60 2.54
N VAL A 77 8.08 10.80 2.95
CA VAL A 77 8.13 9.35 2.76
C VAL A 77 8.01 8.98 1.27
N GLY A 78 7.23 9.71 0.48
CA GLY A 78 7.13 9.55 -0.97
C GLY A 78 8.48 9.75 -1.67
N GLY A 79 9.23 10.78 -1.27
CA GLY A 79 10.60 11.03 -1.75
C GLY A 79 11.55 9.89 -1.40
N ARG A 80 11.55 9.43 -0.14
CA ARG A 80 12.39 8.29 0.29
C ARG A 80 12.08 6.99 -0.46
N VAL A 81 10.80 6.72 -0.74
CA VAL A 81 10.42 5.56 -1.56
C VAL A 81 10.95 5.71 -2.99
N ALA A 82 10.87 6.90 -3.59
CA ALA A 82 11.42 7.16 -4.91
C ALA A 82 12.95 7.00 -4.94
N ASP A 83 13.67 7.45 -3.91
CA ASP A 83 15.13 7.23 -3.79
C ASP A 83 15.47 5.73 -3.86
N ARG A 84 14.71 4.88 -3.17
CA ARG A 84 14.89 3.43 -3.23
C ARG A 84 14.53 2.81 -4.58
N VAL A 85 13.65 3.45 -5.35
CA VAL A 85 13.42 3.06 -6.75
C VAL A 85 14.67 3.38 -7.58
N PHE A 86 15.29 4.53 -7.38
CA PHE A 86 16.50 4.95 -8.12
C PHE A 86 17.75 4.12 -7.77
N ASP A 87 17.83 3.54 -6.58
CA ASP A 87 18.89 2.60 -6.21
C ASP A 87 18.87 1.31 -7.07
N VAL A 88 17.71 0.98 -7.67
CA VAL A 88 17.60 -0.15 -8.59
C VAL A 88 18.03 0.30 -9.99
N ALA A 89 19.24 -0.08 -10.39
CA ALA A 89 19.87 0.32 -11.66
C ALA A 89 19.23 -0.31 -12.91
N ARG A 90 17.93 -0.03 -13.17
CA ARG A 90 17.19 -0.40 -14.37
C ARG A 90 15.97 0.51 -14.57
N ALA A 91 15.48 0.60 -15.80
CA ALA A 91 14.19 1.24 -16.09
C ALA A 91 13.03 0.26 -15.92
N PHE A 92 11.86 0.79 -15.61
CA PHE A 92 10.61 0.07 -15.41
C PHE A 92 9.56 0.58 -16.42
N PRO A 93 9.27 -0.18 -17.48
CA PRO A 93 8.30 0.22 -18.51
C PRO A 93 6.87 0.40 -17.98
N LEU A 94 6.50 -0.34 -16.94
CA LEU A 94 5.18 -0.23 -16.32
C LEU A 94 5.27 -0.47 -14.81
N ALA A 95 4.89 0.55 -14.04
CA ALA A 95 4.84 0.53 -12.59
C ALA A 95 3.40 0.68 -12.07
N LEU A 96 3.15 0.17 -10.86
CA LEU A 96 1.90 0.32 -10.11
C LEU A 96 2.19 1.02 -8.77
N ASP A 97 1.42 2.06 -8.45
CA ASP A 97 1.42 2.73 -7.15
C ASP A 97 0.13 2.39 -6.39
N VAL A 98 0.26 1.61 -5.33
CA VAL A 98 -0.86 1.07 -4.53
C VAL A 98 -1.12 1.96 -3.31
N GLY A 99 -2.33 2.48 -3.21
CA GLY A 99 -2.71 3.45 -2.20
C GLY A 99 -2.05 4.81 -2.44
N CYS A 100 -2.06 5.26 -3.69
CA CYS A 100 -1.27 6.40 -4.15
C CYS A 100 -1.67 7.74 -3.51
N GLY A 101 -2.88 7.84 -2.93
CA GLY A 101 -3.44 9.12 -2.51
C GLY A 101 -3.49 10.12 -3.68
N LYS A 102 -2.83 11.28 -3.51
CA LYS A 102 -2.66 12.30 -4.55
C LYS A 102 -1.48 12.03 -5.49
N GLY A 103 -0.77 10.92 -5.34
CA GLY A 103 0.44 10.60 -6.12
C GLY A 103 1.73 11.10 -5.49
N TYR A 104 1.89 10.93 -4.18
CA TYR A 104 3.05 11.41 -3.42
C TYR A 104 4.37 10.81 -3.90
N ILE A 105 4.40 9.55 -4.36
CA ILE A 105 5.60 8.94 -4.94
C ILE A 105 5.82 9.43 -6.37
N ALA A 106 4.74 9.48 -7.18
CA ALA A 106 4.80 9.86 -8.59
C ALA A 106 5.41 11.24 -8.85
N ARG A 107 5.30 12.15 -7.88
CA ARG A 107 5.91 13.48 -7.90
C ARG A 107 7.45 13.45 -7.97
N TYR A 108 8.09 12.44 -7.39
CA TYR A 108 9.55 12.33 -7.29
C TYR A 108 10.16 11.38 -8.32
N LEU A 109 9.34 10.56 -8.97
CA LEU A 109 9.80 9.66 -10.02
C LEU A 109 9.98 10.41 -11.35
N ASN A 110 10.90 9.92 -12.19
CA ASN A 110 11.16 10.47 -13.51
C ASN A 110 10.85 9.46 -14.63
N LYS A 111 10.68 9.99 -15.84
CA LYS A 111 10.29 9.20 -17.02
C LYS A 111 11.40 8.28 -17.56
N GLU A 112 12.65 8.55 -17.20
CA GLU A 112 13.80 7.69 -17.54
C GLU A 112 13.78 6.39 -16.75
N THR A 113 13.33 6.45 -15.50
CA THR A 113 13.24 5.31 -14.59
C THR A 113 11.90 4.60 -14.71
N VAL A 114 10.79 5.34 -14.87
CA VAL A 114 9.45 4.77 -14.99
C VAL A 114 8.73 5.33 -16.22
N GLU A 115 8.49 4.50 -17.22
CA GLU A 115 7.91 4.98 -18.50
C GLU A 115 6.40 5.27 -18.39
N LYS A 116 5.67 4.45 -17.61
CA LYS A 116 4.22 4.57 -17.38
C LYS A 116 3.88 4.14 -15.97
N LEU A 117 2.98 4.90 -15.35
CA LEU A 117 2.52 4.64 -13.99
C LEU A 117 1.01 4.38 -13.96
N VAL A 118 0.61 3.30 -13.30
CA VAL A 118 -0.78 3.07 -12.92
C VAL A 118 -0.91 3.38 -11.44
N GLN A 119 -1.89 4.20 -11.07
CA GLN A 119 -2.13 4.61 -9.69
C GLN A 119 -3.45 4.06 -9.20
N VAL A 120 -3.47 3.49 -8.00
CA VAL A 120 -4.66 2.92 -7.39
C VAL A 120 -4.89 3.50 -6.01
N ASP A 121 -6.12 3.95 -5.76
CA ASP A 121 -6.60 4.24 -4.42
C ASP A 121 -8.11 3.96 -4.30
N ILE A 122 -8.55 3.47 -3.14
CA ILE A 122 -9.97 3.25 -2.83
C ILE A 122 -10.74 4.59 -2.71
N ALA A 123 -10.04 5.70 -2.49
CA ALA A 123 -10.56 7.06 -2.40
C ALA A 123 -10.61 7.77 -3.74
N GLN A 124 -11.80 7.82 -4.34
CA GLN A 124 -12.03 8.54 -5.58
C GLN A 124 -11.59 10.00 -5.53
N ASN A 125 -11.81 10.70 -4.41
CA ASN A 125 -11.46 12.11 -4.30
C ASN A 125 -9.95 12.34 -4.27
N ALA A 126 -9.16 11.41 -3.75
CA ALA A 126 -7.70 11.54 -3.75
C ALA A 126 -7.12 11.52 -5.18
N LEU A 127 -7.81 10.84 -6.11
CA LEU A 127 -7.42 10.74 -7.51
C LEU A 127 -7.92 11.90 -8.39
N LYS A 128 -8.76 12.81 -7.86
CA LYS A 128 -9.32 13.93 -8.64
C LYS A 128 -8.34 15.09 -8.79
N THR A 129 -7.51 15.30 -7.79
CA THR A 129 -6.51 16.37 -7.72
C THR A 129 -5.13 15.76 -7.53
N PRO A 130 -4.62 14.98 -8.52
CA PRO A 130 -3.30 14.40 -8.42
C PRO A 130 -2.22 15.49 -8.47
N MET A 131 -1.10 15.23 -7.80
CA MET A 131 0.10 16.04 -7.91
C MET A 131 0.68 15.96 -9.33
N GLU A 132 1.33 17.03 -9.76
CA GLU A 132 2.02 17.06 -11.04
C GLU A 132 3.14 16.01 -11.09
N THR A 133 3.20 15.29 -12.21
CA THR A 133 4.23 14.28 -12.51
C THR A 133 4.53 14.31 -14.01
N GLU A 134 5.78 14.05 -14.38
CA GLU A 134 6.22 13.95 -15.78
C GLU A 134 5.85 12.61 -16.43
N ILE A 135 5.49 11.62 -15.61
CA ILE A 135 5.23 10.25 -16.05
C ILE A 135 3.78 10.14 -16.54
N PRO A 136 3.55 9.58 -17.75
CA PRO A 136 2.22 9.24 -18.21
C PRO A 136 1.51 8.33 -17.21
N THR A 137 0.44 8.85 -16.60
CA THR A 137 -0.22 8.22 -15.45
C THR A 137 -1.69 7.91 -15.73
N VAL A 138 -2.14 6.74 -15.27
CA VAL A 138 -3.56 6.32 -15.29
C VAL A 138 -4.02 6.00 -13.88
N SER A 139 -5.06 6.66 -13.41
CA SER A 139 -5.62 6.45 -12.08
C SER A 139 -6.85 5.54 -12.11
N ILE A 140 -6.92 4.58 -11.18
CA ILE A 140 -7.98 3.57 -11.07
C ILE A 140 -8.46 3.52 -9.62
N VAL A 141 -9.78 3.46 -9.43
CA VAL A 141 -10.36 3.31 -8.10
C VAL A 141 -10.48 1.82 -7.78
N ALA A 142 -9.66 1.33 -6.86
CA ALA A 142 -9.73 -0.04 -6.39
C ALA A 142 -9.24 -0.16 -4.95
N ASP A 143 -9.64 -1.24 -4.29
CA ASP A 143 -9.15 -1.59 -2.96
C ASP A 143 -7.77 -2.25 -3.08
N GLU A 144 -6.80 -1.81 -2.27
CA GLU A 144 -5.47 -2.41 -2.24
C GLU A 144 -5.45 -3.91 -1.83
N GLU A 145 -6.51 -4.43 -1.20
CA GLU A 145 -6.68 -5.87 -0.93
C GLU A 145 -7.16 -6.69 -2.15
N PHE A 146 -7.65 -6.03 -3.20
CA PHE A 146 -8.28 -6.67 -4.37
C PHE A 146 -7.87 -5.94 -5.66
N LEU A 147 -6.63 -6.15 -6.09
CA LEU A 147 -6.07 -5.46 -7.25
C LEU A 147 -6.71 -5.96 -8.56
N PRO A 148 -7.30 -5.08 -9.39
CA PRO A 148 -8.05 -5.48 -10.59
C PRO A 148 -7.15 -5.71 -11.81
N PHE A 149 -5.99 -6.34 -11.62
CA PHE A 149 -4.99 -6.53 -12.66
C PHE A 149 -4.72 -8.00 -12.94
N ARG A 150 -4.22 -8.28 -14.13
CA ARG A 150 -3.76 -9.62 -14.48
C ARG A 150 -2.44 -9.91 -13.79
N GLU A 151 -2.18 -11.18 -13.55
CA GLU A 151 -0.88 -11.64 -13.09
C GLU A 151 0.24 -11.22 -14.07
N ASN A 152 1.46 -11.04 -13.56
CA ASN A 152 2.65 -10.74 -14.37
C ASN A 152 2.50 -9.51 -15.29
N THR A 153 1.91 -8.43 -14.78
CA THR A 153 1.67 -7.20 -15.53
C THR A 153 2.74 -6.14 -15.28
N PHE A 154 3.12 -5.93 -14.02
CA PHE A 154 3.98 -4.81 -13.61
C PHE A 154 5.42 -5.26 -13.35
N GLU A 155 6.38 -4.36 -13.55
CA GLU A 155 7.80 -4.60 -13.23
C GLU A 155 8.25 -3.94 -11.93
N LEU A 156 7.47 -2.95 -11.49
CA LEU A 156 7.62 -2.25 -10.22
C LEU A 156 6.24 -2.09 -9.58
N VAL A 157 6.13 -2.41 -8.30
CA VAL A 157 5.00 -1.99 -7.46
C VAL A 157 5.57 -1.15 -6.32
N VAL A 158 5.00 0.03 -6.13
CA VAL A 158 5.32 0.93 -5.02
C VAL A 158 4.10 1.14 -4.13
N SER A 159 4.32 1.41 -2.85
CA SER A 159 3.24 1.83 -1.94
C SER A 159 3.83 2.70 -0.82
N SER A 160 3.21 3.85 -0.55
CA SER A 160 3.63 4.74 0.53
C SER A 160 2.49 4.96 1.52
N LEU A 161 2.73 4.62 2.78
CA LEU A 161 1.85 4.86 3.93
C LEU A 161 0.38 4.43 3.69
N SER A 162 0.17 3.28 3.04
CA SER A 162 -1.17 2.73 2.79
C SER A 162 -1.39 1.35 3.40
N LEU A 163 -0.43 0.43 3.25
CA LEU A 163 -0.63 -1.00 3.57
C LEU A 163 -0.86 -1.31 5.06
N HIS A 164 -0.61 -0.39 5.99
CA HIS A 164 -0.93 -0.59 7.40
C HIS A 164 -2.45 -0.51 7.71
N TRP A 165 -3.28 -0.16 6.72
CA TRP A 165 -4.75 -0.09 6.83
C TRP A 165 -5.50 -1.29 6.24
N VAL A 166 -4.78 -2.27 5.71
CA VAL A 166 -5.39 -3.49 5.19
C VAL A 166 -5.61 -4.48 6.33
N ASN A 167 -6.72 -5.19 6.29
CA ASN A 167 -7.09 -6.20 7.29
C ASN A 167 -6.33 -7.51 7.07
N ASP A 168 -6.02 -7.84 5.81
CA ASP A 168 -5.26 -9.04 5.44
C ASP A 168 -3.98 -8.64 4.69
N LEU A 169 -3.00 -8.16 5.45
CA LEU A 169 -1.68 -7.79 4.91
C LEU A 169 -0.97 -8.96 4.19
N PRO A 170 -1.00 -10.21 4.70
CA PRO A 170 -0.49 -11.36 3.96
C PRO A 170 -1.14 -11.55 2.58
N ARG A 171 -2.45 -11.32 2.46
CA ARG A 171 -3.15 -11.36 1.17
C ARG A 171 -2.76 -10.19 0.28
N ALA A 172 -2.71 -8.97 0.79
CA ALA A 172 -2.30 -7.79 0.02
C ALA A 172 -0.90 -8.01 -0.60
N PHE A 173 0.05 -8.55 0.16
CA PHE A 173 1.37 -8.91 -0.38
C PHE A 173 1.31 -10.02 -1.44
N ARG A 174 0.43 -11.01 -1.33
CA ARG A 174 0.23 -12.03 -2.37
C ARG A 174 -0.35 -11.43 -3.65
N GLU A 175 -1.33 -10.54 -3.55
CA GLU A 175 -1.91 -9.83 -4.70
C GLU A 175 -0.83 -8.98 -5.40
N ILE A 176 -0.02 -8.23 -4.63
CA ILE A 176 1.13 -7.46 -5.16
C ILE A 176 2.13 -8.39 -5.86
N HIS A 177 2.48 -9.51 -5.23
CA HIS A 177 3.38 -10.51 -5.83
C HIS A 177 2.81 -11.09 -7.13
N GLN A 178 1.51 -11.37 -7.19
CA GLN A 178 0.85 -11.95 -8.37
C GLN A 178 0.85 -10.98 -9.56
N VAL A 179 0.57 -9.69 -9.33
CA VAL A 179 0.54 -8.70 -10.42
C VAL A 179 1.94 -8.33 -10.92
N LEU A 180 2.99 -8.59 -10.13
CA LEU A 180 4.38 -8.43 -10.54
C LEU A 180 4.81 -9.53 -11.51
N LYS A 181 5.60 -9.16 -12.52
CA LYS A 181 6.33 -10.10 -13.37
C LYS A 181 7.43 -10.81 -12.58
N PRO A 182 7.95 -11.95 -13.07
CA PRO A 182 9.19 -12.51 -12.55
C PRO A 182 10.31 -11.46 -12.63
N ASP A 183 11.17 -11.41 -11.61
CA ASP A 183 12.18 -10.35 -11.38
C ASP A 183 11.59 -8.95 -11.15
N GLY A 184 10.27 -8.84 -10.95
CA GLY A 184 9.60 -7.60 -10.56
C GLY A 184 9.97 -7.17 -9.15
N VAL A 185 9.96 -5.86 -8.90
CA VAL A 185 10.37 -5.26 -7.63
C VAL A 185 9.17 -4.69 -6.90
N PHE A 186 9.08 -4.94 -5.60
CA PHE A 186 8.17 -4.26 -4.69
C PHE A 186 8.96 -3.35 -3.75
N ILE A 187 8.54 -2.09 -3.60
CA ILE A 187 9.06 -1.13 -2.61
C ILE A 187 7.89 -0.51 -1.86
N GLY A 188 7.86 -0.69 -0.54
CA GLY A 188 6.78 -0.22 0.32
C GLY A 188 7.29 0.56 1.52
N ALA A 189 6.52 1.56 1.95
CA ALA A 189 6.68 2.21 3.24
C ALA A 189 5.37 2.15 4.03
N MET A 190 5.44 1.81 5.31
CA MET A 190 4.28 1.76 6.21
C MET A 190 4.72 2.07 7.64
N PHE A 191 3.78 2.51 8.48
CA PHE A 191 4.06 2.73 9.90
C PHE A 191 4.37 1.43 10.62
N GLY A 192 5.32 1.51 11.55
CA GLY A 192 5.77 0.40 12.40
C GLY A 192 5.15 0.46 13.79
N GLY A 193 5.37 -0.60 14.57
CA GLY A 193 4.82 -0.78 15.93
C GLY A 193 4.96 0.43 16.86
N ASP A 194 6.09 1.15 16.75
CA ASP A 194 6.47 2.27 17.61
C ASP A 194 5.87 3.62 17.19
N THR A 195 5.16 3.68 16.06
CA THR A 195 4.48 4.90 15.62
C THR A 195 3.38 5.31 16.60
N LEU A 196 3.35 6.61 16.94
CA LEU A 196 2.42 7.23 17.90
C LEU A 196 2.46 6.60 19.30
N TYR A 197 3.61 6.09 19.74
CA TYR A 197 3.78 5.45 21.03
C TYR A 197 3.41 6.40 22.21
N GLU A 198 3.86 7.66 22.16
CA GLU A 198 3.61 8.65 23.21
C GLU A 198 2.12 8.99 23.32
N LEU A 199 1.44 9.16 22.18
CA LEU A 199 -0.01 9.39 22.15
C LEU A 199 -0.76 8.20 22.72
N ARG A 200 -0.39 6.98 22.30
CA ARG A 200 -0.98 5.73 22.77
C ARG A 200 -0.86 5.59 24.29
N CYS A 201 0.34 5.79 24.83
CA CYS A 201 0.59 5.70 26.26
C CYS A 201 -0.14 6.80 27.04
N SER A 202 -0.14 8.04 26.54
CA SER A 202 -0.78 9.18 27.21
C SER A 202 -2.29 8.97 27.34
N LEU A 203 -2.95 8.49 26.28
CA LEU A 203 -4.38 8.19 26.30
C LEU A 203 -4.71 7.01 27.22
N GLN A 204 -3.92 5.92 27.16
CA GLN A 204 -4.11 4.77 28.03
C GLN A 204 -3.98 5.13 29.51
N LEU A 205 -2.98 5.93 29.89
CA LEU A 205 -2.79 6.37 31.27
C LEU A 205 -3.93 7.28 31.72
N ALA A 206 -4.35 8.24 30.89
CA ALA A 206 -5.43 9.16 31.21
C ALA A 206 -6.77 8.44 31.41
N GLU A 207 -7.10 7.47 30.57
CA GLU A 207 -8.33 6.67 30.72
C GLU A 207 -8.26 5.75 31.93
N LEU A 208 -7.11 5.11 32.17
CA LEU A 208 -6.94 4.24 33.33
C LEU A 208 -7.16 5.00 34.63
N GLU A 209 -6.63 6.22 34.73
CA GLU A 209 -6.80 7.08 35.91
C GLU A 209 -8.24 7.59 36.07
N ARG A 210 -8.89 7.98 34.98
CA ARG A 210 -10.19 8.68 35.02
C ARG A 210 -11.39 7.75 34.96
N GLU A 211 -11.27 6.63 34.26
CA GLU A 211 -12.38 5.73 33.91
C GLU A 211 -12.17 4.31 34.47
N GLY A 212 -10.97 4.00 34.98
CA GLY A 212 -10.65 2.67 35.54
C GLY A 212 -10.47 1.58 34.47
N GLY A 213 -10.33 1.96 33.20
CA GLY A 213 -10.13 1.08 32.05
C GLY A 213 -9.45 1.83 30.91
N PHE A 214 -9.28 1.19 29.75
CA PHE A 214 -8.76 1.88 28.56
C PHE A 214 -9.37 1.32 27.27
N SER A 215 -9.41 2.16 26.25
CA SER A 215 -9.80 1.83 24.88
C SER A 215 -8.64 2.04 23.91
N PRO A 216 -8.50 1.23 22.85
CA PRO A 216 -7.45 1.43 21.86
C PRO A 216 -7.80 2.61 20.93
N HIS A 217 -7.13 3.74 21.12
CA HIS A 217 -7.26 4.93 20.27
C HIS A 217 -6.29 4.98 19.10
N VAL A 218 -5.19 4.23 19.18
CA VAL A 218 -4.18 4.13 18.12
C VAL A 218 -4.28 2.74 17.50
N SER A 219 -4.28 2.70 16.17
CA SER A 219 -4.39 1.44 15.44
C SER A 219 -3.16 0.54 15.65
N PRO A 220 -3.34 -0.79 15.62
CA PRO A 220 -2.23 -1.71 15.72
C PRO A 220 -1.35 -1.62 14.46
N PHE A 221 -0.07 -1.33 14.63
CA PHE A 221 0.91 -1.38 13.54
C PHE A 221 1.70 -2.68 13.57
N THR A 222 2.18 -3.08 12.39
CA THR A 222 2.96 -4.31 12.25
C THR A 222 4.36 -4.11 12.84
N ALA A 223 4.85 -5.10 13.58
CA ALA A 223 6.23 -5.10 14.05
C ALA A 223 7.19 -5.33 12.86
N VAL A 224 8.34 -4.67 12.88
CA VAL A 224 9.33 -4.76 11.80
C VAL A 224 9.80 -6.21 11.56
N SER A 225 9.95 -6.98 12.64
CA SER A 225 10.31 -8.41 12.59
C SER A 225 9.31 -9.27 11.82
N ASP A 226 8.04 -8.88 11.79
CA ASP A 226 6.99 -9.66 11.15
C ASP A 226 6.94 -9.42 9.63
N LEU A 227 7.32 -8.22 9.18
CA LEU A 227 7.27 -7.85 7.75
C LEU A 227 8.13 -8.76 6.88
N GLY A 228 9.34 -9.10 7.33
CA GLY A 228 10.21 -10.04 6.63
C GLY A 228 9.57 -11.43 6.46
N HIS A 229 8.95 -11.94 7.52
CA HIS A 229 8.24 -13.23 7.48
C HIS A 229 7.01 -13.19 6.57
N LEU A 230 6.24 -12.10 6.60
CA LEU A 230 5.06 -11.92 5.76
C LEU A 230 5.40 -11.87 4.27
N LEU A 231 6.46 -11.12 3.91
CA LEU A 231 6.92 -11.04 2.53
C LEU A 231 7.50 -12.36 2.03
N GLY A 232 8.28 -13.05 2.86
CA GLY A 232 8.79 -14.38 2.54
C GLY A 232 7.65 -15.38 2.29
N ARG A 233 6.59 -15.34 3.10
CA ARG A 233 5.39 -16.16 2.90
C ARG A 233 4.60 -15.80 1.64
N ALA A 234 4.64 -14.54 1.21
CA ALA A 234 4.01 -14.09 -0.02
C ALA A 234 4.80 -14.48 -1.29
N GLY A 235 6.05 -14.96 -1.14
CA GLY A 235 6.88 -15.45 -2.25
C GLY A 235 8.00 -14.50 -2.67
N PHE A 236 8.13 -13.33 -2.03
CA PHE A 236 9.24 -12.42 -2.28
C PHE A 236 10.56 -13.02 -1.79
N ASN A 237 11.63 -12.75 -2.54
CA ASN A 237 13.01 -13.02 -2.17
C ASN A 237 13.82 -11.72 -2.06
N THR A 238 15.09 -11.85 -1.66
CA THR A 238 16.04 -10.72 -1.56
C THR A 238 15.42 -9.58 -0.76
N LEU A 239 14.92 -9.91 0.42
CA LEU A 239 14.17 -8.99 1.27
C LEU A 239 15.13 -8.01 1.94
N THR A 240 14.78 -6.74 1.89
CA THR A 240 15.42 -5.69 2.69
C THR A 240 14.34 -4.99 3.50
N VAL A 241 14.51 -4.96 4.82
CA VAL A 241 13.58 -4.30 5.74
C VAL A 241 14.41 -3.33 6.58
N ASP A 242 14.18 -2.04 6.36
CA ASP A 242 14.81 -0.95 7.08
C ASP A 242 13.79 -0.25 7.97
N THR A 243 14.26 0.40 9.02
CA THR A 243 13.43 1.25 9.88
C THR A 243 13.99 2.66 9.85
N ASP A 244 13.10 3.61 9.62
CA ASP A 244 13.43 5.03 9.59
C ASP A 244 12.58 5.72 10.66
N GLU A 245 13.22 6.51 11.51
CA GLU A 245 12.54 7.33 12.50
C GLU A 245 12.37 8.75 11.94
N ILE A 246 11.12 9.23 11.92
CA ILE A 246 10.77 10.59 11.53
C ILE A 246 10.07 11.23 12.72
N GLN A 247 10.74 12.21 13.33
CA GLN A 247 10.20 12.94 14.45
C GLN A 247 9.47 14.19 13.95
N VAL A 248 8.19 14.28 14.28
CA VAL A 248 7.36 15.47 14.02
C VAL A 248 6.92 16.05 15.35
N ASN A 249 7.16 17.34 15.56
CA ASN A 249 6.81 18.02 16.79
C ASN A 249 5.50 18.80 16.62
N TYR A 250 4.58 18.60 17.56
CA TYR A 250 3.30 19.32 17.60
C TYR A 250 3.22 20.18 18.86
N PRO A 251 2.61 21.38 18.78
CA PRO A 251 2.39 22.23 19.96
C PRO A 251 1.52 21.56 21.04
N GLY A 252 0.63 20.65 20.63
CA GLY A 252 -0.29 19.97 21.52
C GLY A 252 -0.98 18.78 20.87
N ILE A 253 -1.77 18.07 21.68
CA ILE A 253 -2.51 16.87 21.24
C ILE A 253 -3.60 17.21 20.22
N PHE A 254 -4.20 18.41 20.27
CA PHE A 254 -5.28 18.77 19.36
C PHE A 254 -4.75 19.03 17.95
N GLU A 255 -3.63 19.72 17.83
CA GLU A 255 -2.94 19.94 16.56
C GLU A 255 -2.46 18.61 15.97
N LEU A 256 -1.92 17.71 16.81
CA LEU A 256 -1.60 16.34 16.40
C LEU A 256 -2.86 15.64 15.89
N MET A 257 -3.97 15.63 16.63
CA MET A 257 -5.19 14.91 16.22
C MET A 257 -5.84 15.51 14.97
N GLU A 258 -5.76 16.83 14.77
CA GLU A 258 -6.21 17.48 13.54
C GLU A 258 -5.33 17.10 12.35
N ASP A 259 -4.01 17.14 12.53
CA ASP A 259 -3.06 16.76 11.49
C ASP A 259 -3.17 15.27 11.16
N LEU A 260 -3.30 14.42 12.18
CA LEU A 260 -3.70 13.04 11.99
C LEU A 260 -5.00 13.05 11.20
N GLN A 261 -6.15 13.57 11.61
CA GLN A 261 -7.38 13.48 10.80
C GLN A 261 -7.28 14.01 9.35
N ALA A 262 -6.40 14.98 9.10
CA ALA A 262 -6.11 15.49 7.76
C ALA A 262 -5.23 14.53 6.96
N GLU A 263 -4.18 14.00 7.59
CA GLU A 263 -3.32 12.98 7.04
C GLU A 263 -4.02 11.61 7.01
N THR A 264 -5.06 11.39 7.81
CA THR A 264 -5.36 10.06 8.33
C THR A 264 -6.84 9.69 8.32
N TYR A 265 -7.19 8.41 8.15
CA TYR A 265 -6.39 7.18 8.24
C TYR A 265 -5.76 6.86 9.60
N PHE A 266 -6.34 7.28 10.73
CA PHE A 266 -5.98 6.84 12.08
C PHE A 266 -7.31 6.67 12.78
#